data_AF-A0A0D6M195-F1
#
_entry.id   AF-A0A0D6M195-F1
#
_cell.length_a   1.000
_cell.length_b   1.000
_cell.length_c   1.000
_cell.angle_alpha   90.00
_cell.angle_beta   90.00
_cell.angle_gamma   90.00
#
_symmetry.space_group_name_H-M   'P 1'
#
loop_
_entity.id
_entity.type
_entity.pdbx_description
1 polymer ?
#
loop_
_entity_poly.entity_id
_entity_poly.type
_entity_poly.pdbx_seq_one_letter_code
_entity_poly.pdbx_strand_id
1 'polypeptide(L)'
;MLDQLLKPMREMRIDTTEFAAFKTIFFLNPDADDVSAASKPMLSEGRNSVTNALYRYMLRKRDAEEAGDRFGRLLLLGTVLATMAVEMKEAVLVADFFDQIKFTTFAKQLLFGIKQE
;
A
#
# COMPACT_ATOMS: atom_id res chain seq x y z
N MET A 1 -0.34 7.61 14.80
CA MET A 1 -0.06 6.45 13.91
C MET A 1 0.33 6.89 12.51
N LEU A 2 -0.49 7.69 11.82
CA LEU A 2 -0.18 8.17 10.47
C LEU A 2 1.19 8.87 10.37
N ASP A 3 1.61 9.56 11.43
CA ASP A 3 2.95 10.17 11.50
C ASP A 3 4.12 9.18 11.40
N GLN A 4 3.93 7.93 11.83
CA GLN A 4 4.98 6.89 11.73
C GLN A 4 5.28 6.54 10.27
N LEU A 5 4.31 6.72 9.37
CA LEU A 5 4.50 6.59 7.93
C LEU A 5 4.92 7.93 7.30
N LEU A 6 4.23 9.02 7.63
CA LEU A 6 4.45 10.32 6.97
C LEU A 6 5.79 10.96 7.31
N LYS A 7 6.32 10.75 8.51
CA LYS A 7 7.63 11.28 8.91
C LYS A 7 8.78 10.69 8.05
N PRO A 8 8.98 9.36 7.96
CA PRO A 8 10.05 8.81 7.14
C PRO A 8 9.85 9.11 5.65
N MET A 9 8.60 9.16 5.15
CA MET A 9 8.35 9.57 3.77
C MET A 9 8.83 11.00 3.46
N ARG A 10 8.60 11.95 4.40
CA ARG A 10 9.08 13.33 4.27
C ARG A 10 10.60 13.43 4.40
N GLU A 11 11.19 12.71 5.35
CA GLU A 11 12.64 12.66 5.54
C GLU A 11 13.37 12.09 4.33
N MET A 12 12.80 11.05 3.71
CA MET A 12 13.30 10.49 2.46
C MET A 12 13.07 11.42 1.26
N ARG A 13 12.22 12.45 1.37
CA ARG A 13 11.84 13.34 0.27
C ARG A 13 11.37 12.54 -0.96
N ILE A 14 10.44 11.62 -0.73
CA ILE A 14 9.88 10.78 -1.80
C ILE A 14 9.24 11.69 -2.85
N ASP A 15 9.65 11.54 -4.10
CA ASP A 15 9.06 12.30 -5.20
C ASP A 15 7.77 11.65 -5.72
N THR A 16 7.05 12.36 -6.58
CA THR A 16 5.75 11.88 -7.10
C THR A 16 5.88 10.58 -7.89
N THR A 17 7.01 10.35 -8.58
CA THR A 17 7.25 9.12 -9.34
C THR A 17 7.48 7.94 -8.41
N GLU A 18 8.34 8.11 -7.41
CA GLU A 18 8.60 7.11 -6.38
C GLU A 18 7.32 6.76 -5.61
N PHE A 19 6.52 7.78 -5.24
CA PHE A 19 5.26 7.58 -4.54
C PHE A 19 4.19 6.88 -5.40
N ALA A 20 4.10 7.23 -6.69
CA ALA A 20 3.19 6.57 -7.61
C ALA A 20 3.55 5.09 -7.79
N ALA A 21 4.83 4.79 -8.04
CA ALA A 21 5.32 3.43 -8.18
C ALA A 21 5.11 2.61 -6.90
N PHE A 22 5.40 3.20 -5.72
CA PHE A 22 5.13 2.59 -4.43
C PHE A 22 3.67 2.16 -4.32
N LYS A 23 2.70 3.07 -4.52
CA LYS A 23 1.28 2.72 -4.49
C LYS A 23 0.91 1.60 -5.46
N THR A 24 1.44 1.63 -6.68
CA THR A 24 1.17 0.60 -7.68
C THR A 24 1.70 -0.77 -7.26
N ILE A 25 2.89 -0.84 -6.67
CA ILE A 25 3.49 -2.09 -6.18
C ILE A 25 2.62 -2.75 -5.12
N PHE A 26 2.10 -1.97 -4.16
CA PHE A 26 1.21 -2.47 -3.10
C PHE A 26 -0.20 -2.79 -3.61
N PHE A 27 -0.70 -2.03 -4.57
CA PHE A 27 -2.00 -2.27 -5.18
C PHE A 27 -2.03 -3.56 -6.00
N LEU A 28 -0.95 -3.87 -6.74
CA LEU A 28 -0.83 -5.08 -7.55
C LEU A 28 -0.46 -6.31 -6.69
N ASN A 29 -1.32 -6.63 -5.72
CA ASN A 29 -1.15 -7.79 -4.85
C ASN A 29 -1.77 -9.07 -5.48
N PRO A 30 -0.98 -10.04 -5.97
CA PRO A 30 -1.50 -11.30 -6.50
C PRO A 30 -2.03 -12.24 -5.39
N ASP A 31 -1.73 -11.93 -4.12
CA ASP A 31 -2.07 -12.75 -2.96
C ASP A 31 -3.36 -12.29 -2.27
N ALA A 32 -4.08 -11.32 -2.85
CA ALA A 32 -5.39 -10.90 -2.33
C ALA A 32 -6.44 -12.03 -2.49
N ASP A 33 -7.32 -12.16 -1.50
CA ASP A 33 -8.25 -13.30 -1.34
C ASP A 33 -9.25 -13.44 -2.51
N ASP A 34 -9.61 -12.33 -3.16
CA ASP A 34 -10.60 -12.26 -4.24
C ASP A 34 -9.98 -12.33 -5.65
N VAL A 35 -8.66 -12.49 -5.75
CA VAL A 35 -7.95 -12.58 -7.02
C VAL A 35 -8.04 -14.01 -7.58
N SER A 36 -8.61 -14.12 -8.78
CA SER A 36 -8.69 -15.40 -9.50
C SER A 36 -7.29 -15.98 -9.81
N ALA A 37 -7.16 -17.30 -9.80
CA ALA A 37 -5.89 -17.98 -10.13
C ALA A 37 -5.36 -17.59 -11.53
N ALA A 38 -6.25 -17.31 -12.49
CA ALA A 38 -5.88 -16.89 -13.83
C ALA A 38 -5.29 -15.46 -13.87
N SER A 39 -5.68 -14.59 -12.92
CA SER A 39 -5.23 -13.19 -12.85
C SER A 39 -3.92 -13.03 -12.08
N LYS A 40 -3.57 -13.97 -11.19
CA LYS A 40 -2.34 -13.90 -10.36
C LYS A 40 -1.06 -13.70 -11.17
N PRO A 41 -0.82 -14.41 -12.29
CA PRO A 41 0.39 -14.21 -13.09
C PRO A 41 0.49 -12.78 -13.63
N MET A 42 -0.61 -12.23 -14.15
CA MET A 42 -0.64 -10.87 -14.72
C MET A 42 -0.37 -9.79 -13.66
N LEU A 43 -0.93 -9.96 -12.46
CA LEU A 43 -0.68 -9.04 -11.34
C LEU A 43 0.77 -9.12 -10.87
N SER A 44 1.31 -10.33 -10.76
CA SER A 44 2.72 -10.54 -10.39
C SER A 44 3.67 -9.91 -11.41
N GLU A 45 3.41 -10.11 -12.71
CA GLU A 45 4.18 -9.50 -13.80
C GLU A 45 4.12 -7.97 -13.75
N GLY A 46 2.92 -7.40 -13.61
CA GLY A 46 2.73 -5.95 -13.47
C GLY A 46 3.48 -5.38 -12.27
N ARG A 47 3.37 -6.03 -11.10
CA ARG A 47 4.09 -5.65 -9.88
C ARG A 47 5.59 -5.68 -10.12
N ASN A 48 6.12 -6.77 -10.68
CA ASN A 48 7.55 -6.92 -10.96
C ASN A 48 8.06 -5.87 -11.96
N SER A 49 7.27 -5.56 -12.99
CA SER A 49 7.60 -4.53 -13.98
C SER A 49 7.75 -3.15 -13.33
N VAL A 50 6.79 -2.74 -12.48
CA VAL A 50 6.84 -1.45 -11.77
C VAL A 50 7.97 -1.42 -10.74
N THR A 51 8.18 -2.50 -9.98
CA THR A 51 9.29 -2.62 -9.02
C THR A 51 10.64 -2.42 -9.72
N ASN A 52 10.85 -3.07 -10.87
CA ASN A 52 12.07 -2.91 -11.66
C ASN A 52 12.21 -1.52 -12.27
N ALA A 53 11.10 -0.88 -12.66
CA ALA A 53 11.10 0.48 -13.19
C ALA A 53 11.45 1.50 -12.08
N LEU A 54 10.94 1.31 -10.87
CA LEU A 54 11.25 2.13 -9.70
C LEU A 54 12.75 2.08 -9.36
N TYR A 55 13.32 0.87 -9.32
CA TYR A 55 14.76 0.73 -9.05
C TYR A 55 15.61 1.41 -10.15
N ARG A 56 15.26 1.20 -11.42
CA ARG A 56 15.93 1.88 -12.55
C ARG A 56 15.78 3.40 -12.50
N TYR A 57 14.64 3.91 -12.05
CA TYR A 57 14.42 5.34 -11.86
C TYR A 57 15.35 5.92 -10.80
N MET A 58 15.52 5.22 -9.66
CA MET A 58 16.42 5.65 -8.59
C MET A 58 17.89 5.64 -9.05
N LEU A 59 18.32 4.61 -9.78
CA LEU A 59 19.67 4.51 -10.36
C LEU A 59 20.02 5.63 -11.35
N ARG A 60 19.02 6.27 -11.98
CA ARG A 60 19.27 7.42 -12.86
C ARG A 60 19.61 8.70 -12.10
N LYS A 61 19.31 8.75 -10.80
CA LYS A 61 19.47 9.95 -9.97
C LYS A 61 20.60 9.83 -8.95
N ARG A 62 21.10 8.62 -8.70
CA ARG A 62 21.95 8.24 -7.57
C ARG A 62 22.89 7.11 -7.97
N ASP A 63 23.95 6.90 -7.21
CA ASP A 63 24.78 5.70 -7.35
C ASP A 63 24.03 4.43 -6.92
N ALA A 64 24.63 3.27 -7.18
CA ALA A 64 24.00 1.97 -6.94
C ALA A 64 23.78 1.67 -5.45
N GLU A 65 24.66 2.14 -4.57
CA GLU A 65 24.56 1.91 -3.14
C GLU A 65 23.42 2.75 -2.55
N GLU A 66 23.40 4.05 -2.84
CA GLU A 66 22.35 4.96 -2.38
C GLU A 66 20.98 4.58 -2.97
N ALA A 67 20.92 4.20 -4.26
CA ALA A 67 19.69 3.73 -4.88
C ALA A 67 19.17 2.44 -4.23
N GLY A 68 20.07 1.51 -3.88
CA GLY A 68 19.75 0.26 -3.19
C GLY A 68 19.17 0.50 -1.80
N ASP A 69 19.85 1.30 -0.96
CA ASP A 69 19.37 1.67 0.38
C ASP A 69 17.99 2.33 0.31
N ARG A 70 17.86 3.34 -0.56
CA ARG A 70 16.62 4.07 -0.73
C ARG A 70 15.47 3.18 -1.18
N PHE A 71 15.72 2.30 -2.14
CA PHE A 71 14.71 1.37 -2.65
C PHE A 71 14.23 0.42 -1.55
N GLY A 72 15.15 -0.17 -0.79
CA GLY A 72 14.83 -1.04 0.34
C GLY A 72 14.04 -0.32 1.41
N ARG A 73 14.49 0.86 1.83
CA ARG A 73 13.78 1.70 2.82
C ARG A 73 12.37 2.05 2.38
N LEU A 74 12.18 2.40 1.10
CA LEU A 74 10.86 2.73 0.57
C LEU A 74 9.92 1.52 0.66
N LEU A 75 10.37 0.32 0.23
CA LEU A 75 9.54 -0.88 0.32
C LEU A 75 9.24 -1.31 1.76
N LEU A 76 10.16 -1.11 2.69
CA LEU A 76 9.95 -1.39 4.12
C LEU A 76 8.88 -0.49 4.75
N LEU A 77 8.59 0.70 4.21
CA LEU A 77 7.42 1.49 4.64
C LEU A 77 6.09 0.79 4.38
N GLY A 78 6.07 -0.17 3.45
CA GLY A 78 4.93 -1.02 3.16
C GLY A 78 4.45 -1.86 4.33
N THR A 79 5.37 -2.34 5.17
CA THR A 79 5.00 -3.16 6.34
C THR A 79 4.27 -2.31 7.38
N VAL A 80 4.77 -1.10 7.63
CA VAL A 80 4.11 -0.10 8.49
C VAL A 80 2.72 0.23 7.95
N LEU A 81 2.60 0.46 6.64
CA LEU A 81 1.31 0.72 6.00
C LEU A 81 0.33 -0.45 6.17
N ALA A 82 0.79 -1.70 6.03
CA ALA A 82 -0.04 -2.88 6.20
C ALA A 82 -0.55 -3.03 7.63
N THR A 83 0.32 -2.85 8.64
CA THR A 83 -0.07 -2.86 10.05
C THR A 83 -1.11 -1.78 10.36
N MET A 84 -0.86 -0.55 9.88
CA MET A 84 -1.80 0.55 10.05
C MET A 84 -3.16 0.29 9.39
N ALA A 85 -3.19 -0.38 8.23
CA ALA A 85 -4.44 -0.72 7.56
C ALA A 85 -5.29 -1.71 8.38
N VAL A 86 -4.65 -2.69 9.03
CA VAL A 86 -5.33 -3.63 9.94
C VAL A 86 -5.89 -2.90 11.16
N GLU A 87 -5.07 -2.13 11.86
CA GLU A 87 -5.51 -1.38 13.05
C GLU A 87 -6.63 -0.38 12.71
N MET A 88 -6.56 0.28 11.56
CA MET A 88 -7.60 1.20 11.11
C MET A 88 -8.91 0.49 10.76
N LYS A 89 -8.84 -0.71 10.18
CA LYS A 89 -10.03 -1.55 9.94
C LYS A 89 -10.70 -1.94 11.26
N GLU A 90 -9.93 -2.36 12.25
CA GLU A 90 -10.43 -2.72 13.59
C GLU A 90 -11.07 -1.53 14.30
N ALA A 91 -10.42 -0.36 14.27
CA ALA A 91 -10.96 0.86 14.87
C ALA A 91 -12.32 1.26 14.28
N VAL A 92 -12.47 1.16 12.96
CA VAL A 92 -13.73 1.46 12.27
C VAL A 92 -14.82 0.45 12.60
N LEU A 93 -14.46 -0.84 12.71
CA LEU A 93 -15.41 -1.88 13.13
C LEU A 93 -15.93 -1.65 14.56
N VAL A 94 -15.05 -1.29 15.49
CA VAL A 94 -15.43 -0.97 16.88
C VAL A 94 -16.33 0.27 16.93
N ALA A 95 -16.03 1.30 16.14
CA ALA A 95 -16.85 2.50 16.07
C ALA A 95 -18.27 2.24 15.55
N ASP A 96 -18.44 1.34 14.57
CA ASP A 96 -19.77 0.89 14.11
C ASP A 96 -20.49 0.05 15.17
N PHE A 97 -19.78 -0.86 15.85
CA PHE A 97 -20.36 -1.74 16.88
C PHE A 97 -20.96 -0.98 18.08
N PHE A 98 -20.34 0.13 18.49
CA PHE A 98 -20.83 0.98 19.57
C PHE A 98 -21.74 2.13 19.10
N ASP A 99 -22.19 2.12 17.84
CA ASP A 99 -23.03 3.18 17.24
C ASP A 99 -22.43 4.60 17.39
N GLN A 100 -21.10 4.71 17.45
CA GLN A 100 -20.42 6.01 17.59
C GLN A 100 -20.44 6.80 16.28
N ILE A 101 -20.47 6.10 15.14
CA ILE A 101 -20.46 6.69 13.80
C ILE A 101 -21.48 5.95 12.94
N LYS A 102 -22.34 6.71 12.25
CA LYS A 102 -23.23 6.14 11.22
C LYS A 102 -22.53 6.14 9.87
N PHE A 103 -22.11 4.97 9.41
CA PHE A 103 -21.57 4.79 8.07
C PHE A 103 -22.68 4.68 7.02
N THR A 104 -22.46 5.27 5.84
CA THR A 104 -23.33 5.05 4.69
C THR A 104 -23.25 3.60 4.23
N THR A 105 -24.27 3.12 3.51
CA THR A 105 -24.29 1.75 2.95
C THR A 105 -23.03 1.45 2.15
N PHE A 106 -22.59 2.38 1.29
CA PHE A 106 -21.38 2.22 0.51
C PHE A 106 -20.11 2.14 1.37
N ALA A 107 -20.01 2.98 2.41
CA ALA A 107 -18.87 2.92 3.33
C ALA A 107 -18.82 1.57 4.07
N LYS A 108 -19.97 1.03 4.50
CA LYS A 108 -20.04 -0.31 5.11
C LYS A 108 -19.60 -1.41 4.15
N GLN A 109 -20.02 -1.36 2.88
CA GLN A 109 -19.58 -2.31 1.86
C GLN A 109 -18.05 -2.25 1.66
N LEU A 110 -17.49 -1.04 1.57
CA LEU A 110 -16.06 -0.84 1.34
C LEU A 110 -15.19 -1.24 2.54
N LEU A 111 -15.61 -0.88 3.75
CA LEU A 111 -14.82 -1.04 4.98
C LEU A 111 -14.95 -2.44 5.59
N PHE A 112 -16.15 -3.04 5.48
CA PHE A 112 -16.47 -4.30 6.14
C PHE A 112 -16.63 -5.48 5.16
N GLY A 113 -16.68 -5.22 3.85
CA GLY A 113 -16.88 -6.27 2.85
C GLY A 113 -18.27 -6.91 2.90
N ILE A 114 -19.26 -6.25 3.53
CA ILE A 114 -20.64 -6.72 3.61
C ILE A 114 -21.23 -6.68 2.19
N LYS A 115 -21.41 -7.84 1.57
CA LYS A 115 -22.22 -7.99 0.35
C LYS A 115 -23.69 -7.98 0.80
N GLN A 116 -24.55 -7.26 0.09
CA GLN A 116 -25.98 -7.09 0.43
C GLN A 116 -26.64 -8.40 0.88
N GLU A 117 -27.39 -8.36 1.99
CA GLU A 117 -28.41 -9.38 2.33
C GLU A 117 -29.56 -9.37 1.31
#